data_AF-A0A7W7IT31-F1
#
_entry.id   AF-A0A7W7IT31-F1
#
_cell.length_a   1.000
_cell.length_b   1.000
_cell.length_c   1.000
_cell.angle_alpha   90.00
_cell.angle_beta   90.00
_cell.angle_gamma   90.00
#
_symmetry.space_group_name_H-M   'P 1'
#
loop_
_entity.id
_entity.type
_entity.pdbx_description
1 polymer ?
#
loop_
_entity_poly.entity_id
_entity_poly.type
_entity_poly.pdbx_seq_one_letter_code
_entity_poly.pdbx_strand_id
1 'polypeptide(L)' 'MPYRKTVIVEWQTAGDRRSYFVRPGSRSRPWIWFRDGDVPPFDEACARFVVEKRAGRWVAVERA' A
#
# COMPACT_ATOMS: atom_id res chain seq x y z
N MET A 1 7.68 -15.31 12.86
CA MET A 1 6.53 -14.39 12.98
C MET A 1 6.45 -13.54 11.72
N PRO A 2 5.31 -13.50 11.00
CA PRO A 2 5.16 -12.59 9.86
C PRO A 2 5.24 -11.15 10.35
N TYR A 3 6.09 -10.33 9.73
CA TYR A 3 6.20 -8.93 10.10
C TYR A 3 5.00 -8.17 9.53
N ARG A 4 4.10 -7.72 10.42
CA ARG A 4 2.86 -7.01 10.09
C ARG A 4 2.91 -5.56 10.57
N LYS A 5 2.32 -4.66 9.80
CA LYS A 5 2.18 -3.25 10.17
C LYS A 5 0.90 -2.66 9.61
N THR A 6 0.23 -1.79 10.36
CA THR A 6 -0.87 -0.98 9.85
C THR A 6 -0.32 0.28 9.17
N VAL A 7 -0.73 0.53 7.93
CA VAL A 7 -0.31 1.67 7.11
C VAL A 7 -1.51 2.32 6.43
N ILE A 8 -1.37 3.60 6.07
CA ILE A 8 -2.28 4.25 5.13
C ILE A 8 -1.70 4.03 3.74
N VAL A 9 -2.47 3.40 2.86
CA VAL A 9 -2.13 3.20 1.46
C VAL A 9 -2.87 4.26 0.64
N GLU A 10 -2.12 4.98 -0.18
CA GLU A 10 -2.62 5.90 -1.20
C GLU A 10 -2.51 5.22 -2.57
N TRP A 11 -3.25 5.73 -3.55
CA TRP A 11 -3.05 5.35 -4.94
C TRP A 11 -2.97 6.58 -5.84
N GLN A 12 -2.34 6.39 -7.00
CA GLN A 12 -2.38 7.33 -8.10
C GLN A 12 -2.57 6.60 -9.42
N THR A 13 -3.17 7.27 -10.39
CA THR A 13 -3.23 6.76 -11.76
C THR A 13 -1.85 6.88 -12.40
N ALA A 14 -1.37 5.78 -12.98
CA ALA A 14 -0.14 5.72 -13.78
C ALA A 14 -0.48 5.04 -15.12
N GLY A 15 -0.78 5.85 -16.12
CA GLY A 15 -1.41 5.36 -17.36
C GLY A 15 -2.83 4.85 -17.08
N ASP A 16 -3.15 3.65 -17.54
CA ASP A 16 -4.49 3.05 -17.35
C ASP A 16 -4.63 2.23 -16.07
N ARG A 17 -3.63 2.28 -15.16
CA ARG A 17 -3.57 1.45 -13.96
C ARG A 17 -3.46 2.30 -12.69
N ARG A 18 -4.00 1.79 -11.58
CA ARG A 18 -3.75 2.34 -10.25
C ARG A 18 -2.44 1.77 -9.70
N SER A 19 -1.55 2.66 -9.28
CA SER A 19 -0.33 2.32 -8.55
C SER A 19 -0.52 2.70 -7.09
N TYR A 20 -0.25 1.75 -6.19
CA TYR A 20 -0.45 1.92 -4.75
C TYR A 20 0.87 2.18 -4.03
N PHE A 21 0.85 3.04 -3.01
CA PHE A 21 2.04 3.37 -2.24
C PHE A 21 1.74 3.83 -0.80
N VAL A 22 2.75 3.81 0.06
CA VAL A 22 2.70 4.43 1.40
C VAL A 22 3.54 5.69 1.41
N ARG A 23 2.95 6.82 1.83
CA ARG A 23 3.69 8.02 2.23
C ARG A 23 4.03 7.98 3.72
N PRO A 24 5.23 8.43 4.13
CA PRO A 24 5.62 8.49 5.53
C PRO A 24 5.39 9.91 6.05
N GLY A 25 4.26 10.13 6.70
CA GLY A 25 3.95 11.41 7.36
C GLY A 25 4.08 12.60 6.41
N SER A 26 4.78 13.65 6.82
CA SER A 26 4.90 14.94 6.11
C SER A 26 5.88 14.96 4.94
N ARG A 27 6.41 13.82 4.49
CA ARG A 27 7.41 13.77 3.41
C ARG A 27 6.77 13.56 2.04
N SER A 28 7.23 14.33 1.06
CA SER A 28 6.71 14.33 -0.33
C SER A 28 7.07 13.09 -1.16
N ARG A 29 7.92 12.17 -0.67
CA ARG A 29 8.40 11.01 -1.43
C ARG A 29 7.83 9.69 -0.87
N PRO A 30 7.19 8.84 -1.71
CA PRO A 30 6.71 7.53 -1.29
C PRO A 30 7.85 6.61 -0.79
N TRP A 31 7.61 5.84 0.27
CA TRP A 31 8.62 4.90 0.82
C TRP A 31 8.40 3.45 0.43
N ILE A 32 7.16 3.07 0.13
CA ILE A 32 6.81 1.71 -0.25
C ILE A 32 5.92 1.80 -1.47
N TRP A 33 6.33 1.15 -2.55
CA TRP A 33 5.48 0.90 -3.72
C TRP A 33 5.02 -0.54 -3.67
N PHE A 34 3.73 -0.72 -3.93
CA PHE A 34 3.14 -2.03 -4.08
C PHE A 34 3.09 -2.39 -5.56
N ARG A 35 3.19 -3.69 -5.86
CA ARG A 35 3.00 -4.19 -7.22
C ARG A 35 1.51 -4.43 -7.46
N ASP A 36 1.17 -4.70 -8.72
CA ASP A 36 -0.19 -5.09 -9.07
C ASP A 36 -0.64 -6.34 -8.28
N GLY A 37 -1.88 -6.30 -7.78
CA GLY A 37 -2.46 -7.34 -6.93
C GLY A 37 -1.97 -7.38 -5.47
N ASP A 38 -1.04 -6.53 -5.03
CA ASP A 38 -0.62 -6.48 -3.61
C ASP A 38 -1.62 -5.81 -2.69
N VAL A 39 -2.43 -4.92 -3.26
CA VAL A 39 -3.40 -4.12 -2.52
C VAL A 39 -4.75 -4.34 -3.19
N PRO A 40 -5.77 -4.80 -2.45
CA PRO A 40 -7.13 -4.84 -2.96
C PRO A 40 -7.56 -3.44 -3.44
N PRO A 41 -8.28 -3.31 -4.56
CA PRO A 41 -8.72 -2.02 -5.04
C PRO A 41 -9.66 -1.34 -4.03
N PHE A 42 -9.57 -0.02 -3.96
CA PHE A 42 -10.43 0.83 -3.14
C PHE A 42 -10.60 2.19 -3.80
N ASP A 43 -11.74 2.83 -3.58
CA ASP A 43 -12.16 4.02 -4.33
C ASP A 43 -11.79 5.33 -3.66
N GLU A 44 -11.59 5.32 -2.34
CA GLU A 44 -11.13 6.50 -1.61
C GLU A 44 -9.71 6.88 -2.02
N ALA A 45 -9.33 8.15 -1.85
CA ALA A 45 -7.96 8.61 -2.17
C ALA A 45 -6.89 7.85 -1.36
N CYS A 46 -7.24 7.41 -0.15
CA CYS A 46 -6.41 6.54 0.68
C CYS A 46 -7.27 5.62 1.56
N ALA A 47 -6.72 4.48 1.94
CA ALA A 47 -7.36 3.52 2.85
C ALA A 47 -6.34 2.88 3.80
N ARG A 48 -6.80 2.48 4.98
CA ARG A 48 -5.95 1.85 6.00
C ARG A 48 -5.90 0.35 5.78
N PHE A 49 -4.70 -0.21 5.79
CA PHE A 49 -4.48 -1.65 5.62
C PHE A 49 -3.47 -2.17 6.64
N VAL A 50 -3.68 -3.42 7.05
CA VAL A 50 -2.60 -4.25 7.60
C VAL A 50 -1.82 -4.83 6.43
N VAL A 51 -0.51 -4.53 6.38
CA VAL A 51 0.41 -5.11 5.42
C VAL A 51 1.32 -6.13 6.07
N GLU A 52 1.64 -7.20 5.35
CA GLU A 52 2.51 -8.29 5.77
C GLU A 52 3.72 -8.39 4.85
N LYS A 53 4.92 -8.54 5.43
CA LYS A 53 6.16 -8.75 4.66
C LYS A 53 6.29 -10.23 4.29
N ARG A 54 6.12 -10.55 3.01
CA ARG A 54 6.23 -11.89 2.40
C ARG A 54 7.39 -11.93 1.42
N ALA A 55 8.40 -12.77 1.67
CA ALA A 55 9.57 -12.92 0.79
C ALA A 55 10.20 -11.58 0.32
N GLY A 56 10.31 -10.60 1.22
CA GLY A 56 10.87 -9.27 0.92
C GLY A 56 9.89 -8.26 0.32
N ARG A 57 8.67 -8.67 -0.04
CA ARG A 57 7.57 -7.84 -0.59
C ARG A 57 6.53 -7.53 0.49
N TRP A 58 5.90 -6.37 0.40
CA TRP A 58 4.75 -6.02 1.24
C TRP A 58 3.45 -6.30 0.51
N VAL A 59 2.51 -6.96 1.19
CA VAL A 59 1.18 -7.29 0.67
C VAL A 59 0.14 -6.84 1.67
N ALA A 60 -0.91 -6.14 1.22
CA ALA A 60 -2.06 -5.83 2.06
C ALA A 60 -2.89 -7.11 2.27
N VAL A 61 -3.10 -7.45 3.54
CA VAL A 61 -3.80 -8.70 3.91
C VAL A 61 -5.17 -8.45 4.51
N GLU A 62 -5.41 -7.26 5.05
CA GLU A 62 -6.66 -6.90 5.71
C GLU A 62 -6.87 -5.38 5.66
N ARG A 63 -8.12 -4.94 5.47
CA ARG A 63 -8.50 -3.54 5.60
C ARG A 63 -8.82 -3.25 7.07
N ALA A 64 -8.24 -2.17 7.61
CA ALA A 64 -8.31 -1.80 9.02
C ALA A 64 -9.16 -0.54 9.25
#